data_AF-A0A816BWY8-F1
#
_entry.id   AF-A0A816BWY8-F1
#
_cell.length_a   1.000
_cell.length_b   1.000
_cell.length_c   1.000
_cell.angle_alpha   90.00
_cell.angle_beta   90.00
_cell.angle_gamma   90.00
#
_symmetry.space_group_name_H-M   'P 1'
#
loop_
_entity.id
_entity.type
_entity.pdbx_description
1 polymer ?
#
loop_
_entity_poly.entity_id
_entity_poly.type
_entity_poly.pdbx_seq_one_letter_code
_entity_poly.pdbx_strand_id
1 'polypeptide(L)'
;MLNDEQQVLSWLRDNDVLVLDRGFRDTVNTLNRLGLQVAMPSFLHNRKQLPADEANRTRFVTKNRWVIESVNGKIKQWKFMAQIIQNSITRFISDYLDIICALINKYQCPAVKDIEDGREIAMNMREMLTTENRLQERLVKHTGTTSLHWSKHNAANFQFPPLIEENIRDLTFGSYQIRMAKSYIIEHIRQSETNEEEMEFLVELCNEHNDLVRSRFQSRHSNNKKHISTVQFDNHK
;
A
#
# COMPACT_ATOMS: atom_id res chain seq x y z
N MET A 1 43.19 -10.36 -3.82
CA MET A 1 41.91 -9.76 -4.19
C MET A 1 40.92 -10.90 -4.32
N LEU A 2 40.14 -11.17 -3.28
CA LEU A 2 39.07 -12.16 -3.34
C LEU A 2 37.81 -11.41 -3.78
N ASN A 3 37.10 -11.96 -4.76
CA ASN A 3 35.91 -11.38 -5.38
C ASN A 3 34.80 -11.16 -4.34
N ASP A 4 34.72 -9.95 -3.78
CA ASP A 4 33.65 -9.54 -2.86
C ASP A 4 32.25 -9.61 -3.53
N GLU A 5 32.18 -9.55 -4.86
CA GLU A 5 30.92 -9.64 -5.62
C GLU A 5 30.22 -11.00 -5.49
N GLN A 6 30.95 -12.09 -5.19
CA GLN A 6 30.37 -13.43 -5.09
C GLN A 6 29.79 -13.77 -3.70
N GLN A 7 30.00 -12.94 -2.67
CA GLN A 7 29.60 -13.32 -1.29
C GLN A 7 28.17 -12.97 -0.91
N VAL A 8 27.61 -11.84 -1.38
CA VAL A 8 26.19 -11.52 -1.07
C VAL A 8 25.24 -12.28 -2.00
N LEU A 9 25.63 -12.47 -3.26
CA LEU A 9 24.85 -13.26 -4.21
C LEU A 9 24.75 -14.73 -3.80
N SER A 10 25.74 -15.28 -3.09
CA SER A 10 25.66 -16.65 -2.56
C SER A 10 24.63 -16.82 -1.44
N TRP A 11 24.09 -15.74 -0.88
CA TRP A 11 22.99 -15.79 0.08
C TRP A 11 21.65 -16.00 -0.60
N LEU A 12 21.56 -15.66 -1.88
CA LEU A 12 20.34 -15.77 -2.66
C LEU A 12 20.26 -17.16 -3.29
N ARG A 13 19.05 -17.71 -3.29
CA ARG A 13 18.73 -18.97 -3.96
C ARG A 13 18.03 -18.67 -5.27
N ASP A 14 18.10 -19.64 -6.19
CA ASP A 14 17.31 -19.61 -7.40
C ASP A 14 15.83 -19.43 -7.05
N ASN A 15 15.17 -18.49 -7.72
CA ASN A 15 13.78 -18.09 -7.51
C ASN A 15 13.49 -17.23 -6.26
N ASP A 16 14.51 -16.77 -5.54
CA ASP A 16 14.30 -15.74 -4.54
C ASP A 16 13.78 -14.45 -5.19
N VAL A 17 12.82 -13.81 -4.50
CA VAL A 17 12.21 -12.55 -4.94
C VAL A 17 12.71 -11.43 -4.02
N LEU A 18 13.49 -10.51 -4.60
CA LEU A 18 13.96 -9.31 -3.93
C LEU A 18 12.86 -8.27 -3.89
N VAL A 19 12.29 -8.04 -2.70
CA VAL A 19 11.28 -7.01 -2.47
C VAL A 19 11.96 -5.69 -2.11
N LEU A 20 11.92 -4.72 -3.03
CA LEU A 20 12.67 -3.48 -2.91
C LEU A 20 11.78 -2.26 -2.67
N ASP A 21 12.37 -1.24 -2.05
CA ASP A 21 11.79 0.10 -2.02
C ASP A 21 11.99 0.85 -3.34
N ARG A 22 11.12 1.83 -3.60
CA ARG A 22 11.22 2.69 -4.79
C ARG A 22 12.56 3.43 -4.90
N GLY A 23 13.26 3.66 -3.79
CA GLY A 23 14.61 4.23 -3.78
C GLY A 23 15.66 3.38 -4.50
N PHE A 24 15.43 2.07 -4.69
CA PHE A 24 16.36 1.15 -5.36
C PHE A 24 16.09 0.98 -6.86
N ARG A 25 15.27 1.83 -7.46
CA ARG A 25 14.89 1.72 -8.89
C ARG A 25 16.10 1.59 -9.84
N ASP A 26 17.22 2.25 -9.53
CA ASP A 26 18.38 2.31 -10.41
C ASP A 26 19.19 0.98 -10.38
N THR A 27 18.97 0.12 -9.38
CA THR A 27 19.63 -1.19 -9.26
C THR A 27 18.84 -2.33 -9.91
N VAL A 28 17.56 -2.11 -10.24
CA VAL A 28 16.66 -3.14 -10.77
C VAL A 28 17.23 -3.80 -12.04
N ASN A 29 17.75 -2.99 -12.97
CA ASN A 29 18.33 -3.51 -14.21
C ASN A 29 19.56 -4.39 -13.95
N THR A 30 20.39 -4.03 -12.98
CA THR A 30 21.56 -4.81 -12.58
C THR A 30 21.13 -6.14 -11.97
N LEU A 31 20.17 -6.13 -11.05
CA LEU A 31 19.66 -7.35 -10.40
C LEU A 31 19.02 -8.32 -11.41
N ASN A 32 18.23 -7.80 -12.35
CA ASN A 32 17.64 -8.62 -13.41
C ASN A 32 18.70 -9.26 -14.32
N ARG A 33 19.79 -8.54 -14.64
CA ARG A 33 20.92 -9.10 -15.41
C ARG A 33 21.67 -10.21 -14.67
N LEU A 34 21.62 -10.19 -13.34
CA LEU A 34 22.15 -11.25 -12.48
C LEU A 34 21.17 -12.43 -12.33
N GLY A 35 20.04 -12.43 -13.05
CA GLY A 35 19.03 -13.49 -12.99
C GLY A 35 18.11 -13.43 -11.77
N LEU A 36 18.17 -12.37 -10.99
CA LEU A 36 17.38 -12.22 -9.75
C LEU A 36 15.99 -11.68 -10.07
N GLN A 37 14.97 -12.20 -9.37
CA GLN A 37 13.62 -11.68 -9.47
C GLN A 37 13.46 -10.48 -8.55
N VAL A 38 12.90 -9.39 -9.05
CA VAL A 38 12.72 -8.15 -8.27
C VAL A 38 11.25 -7.75 -8.26
N ALA A 39 10.74 -7.43 -7.08
CA ALA A 39 9.40 -6.91 -6.86
C ALA A 39 9.47 -5.54 -6.19
N MET A 40 8.81 -4.54 -6.78
CA MET A 40 8.84 -3.16 -6.30
C MET A 40 7.50 -2.48 -6.60
N PRO A 41 7.03 -1.54 -5.75
CA PRO A 41 5.83 -0.75 -6.05
C PRO A 41 5.94 0.03 -7.36
N SER A 42 4.96 -0.10 -8.26
CA SER A 42 4.97 0.54 -9.59
C SER A 42 5.03 2.06 -9.51
N PHE A 43 5.63 2.71 -10.51
CA PHE A 43 5.64 4.16 -10.65
C PHE A 43 4.55 4.64 -11.62
N LEU A 44 4.08 5.86 -11.40
CA LEU A 44 3.07 6.47 -12.26
C LEU A 44 3.57 6.79 -13.67
N HIS A 45 4.89 6.99 -13.87
CA HIS A 45 5.49 7.28 -15.18
C HIS A 45 4.72 8.33 -15.99
N ASN A 46 4.61 9.57 -15.46
CA ASN A 46 3.85 10.68 -16.03
C ASN A 46 2.32 10.47 -16.19
N ARG A 47 1.77 9.32 -15.77
CA ARG A 47 0.31 9.09 -15.71
C ARG A 47 -0.28 9.67 -14.44
N LYS A 48 -1.58 9.96 -14.46
CA LYS A 48 -2.33 10.42 -13.27
C LYS A 48 -2.66 9.28 -12.31
N GLN A 49 -2.79 8.05 -12.82
CA GLN A 49 -3.19 6.86 -12.07
C GLN A 49 -2.51 5.60 -12.63
N LEU A 50 -2.32 4.58 -11.77
CA LEU A 50 -1.86 3.26 -12.20
C LEU A 50 -3.01 2.48 -12.85
N PRO A 51 -2.76 1.68 -13.89
CA PRO A 51 -3.74 0.70 -14.36
C PRO A 51 -3.99 -0.37 -13.29
N ALA A 52 -5.11 -1.08 -13.41
CA ALA A 52 -5.60 -1.99 -12.39
C ALA A 52 -4.60 -3.11 -12.05
N ASP A 53 -3.98 -3.70 -13.06
CA ASP A 53 -2.95 -4.73 -12.93
C ASP A 53 -1.71 -4.23 -12.17
N GLU A 54 -1.17 -3.06 -12.52
CA GLU A 54 -0.05 -2.45 -11.81
C GLU A 54 -0.41 -2.05 -10.38
N ALA A 55 -1.63 -1.55 -10.16
CA ALA A 55 -2.12 -1.19 -8.85
C ALA A 55 -2.27 -2.43 -7.94
N ASN A 56 -2.82 -3.52 -8.47
CA ASN A 56 -2.96 -4.79 -7.75
C ASN A 56 -1.59 -5.39 -7.40
N ARG A 57 -0.65 -5.43 -8.36
CA ARG A 57 0.74 -5.82 -8.09
C ARG A 57 1.39 -4.94 -7.02
N THR A 58 1.17 -3.62 -7.08
CA THR A 58 1.69 -2.70 -6.06
C THR A 58 1.14 -3.02 -4.68
N ARG A 59 -0.18 -3.24 -4.53
CA ARG A 59 -0.79 -3.64 -3.26
C ARG A 59 -0.19 -4.93 -2.74
N PHE A 60 0.02 -5.92 -3.61
CA PHE A 60 0.66 -7.19 -3.27
C PHE A 60 2.07 -6.99 -2.73
N VAL A 61 2.90 -6.19 -3.41
CA VAL A 61 4.26 -5.86 -2.94
C VAL A 61 4.24 -5.11 -1.61
N THR A 62 3.34 -4.14 -1.45
CA THR A 62 3.21 -3.37 -0.20
C THR A 62 2.79 -4.26 0.98
N LYS A 63 1.90 -5.24 0.78
CA LYS A 63 1.51 -6.18 1.84
C LYS A 63 2.68 -7.05 2.28
N ASN A 64 3.48 -7.55 1.33
CA ASN A 64 4.69 -8.33 1.64
C ASN A 64 5.75 -7.49 2.37
N ARG A 65 5.94 -6.23 1.94
CA ARG A 65 6.86 -5.30 2.61
C ARG A 65 6.56 -5.13 4.08
N TRP A 66 5.30 -5.04 4.48
CA TRP A 66 4.95 -4.86 5.88
C TRP A 66 5.51 -5.97 6.79
N VAL A 67 5.47 -7.23 6.32
CA VAL A 67 6.07 -8.38 7.03
C VAL A 67 7.59 -8.24 7.09
N ILE A 68 8.23 -7.93 5.95
CA ILE A 68 9.68 -7.76 5.84
C ILE A 68 10.18 -6.61 6.71
N GLU A 69 9.50 -5.47 6.70
CA GLU A 69 9.79 -4.29 7.51
C GLU A 69 9.68 -4.58 9.01
N SER A 70 8.73 -5.42 9.42
CA SER A 70 8.59 -5.86 10.81
C SER A 70 9.79 -6.68 11.28
N VAL A 71 10.30 -7.60 10.43
CA VAL A 71 11.53 -8.37 10.70
C VAL A 71 12.75 -7.46 10.72
N ASN A 72 12.90 -6.59 9.70
CA ASN A 72 13.97 -5.61 9.64
C ASN A 72 13.97 -4.68 10.85
N GLY A 73 12.80 -4.31 11.36
CA GLY A 73 12.63 -3.51 12.56
C GLY A 73 13.27 -4.17 13.79
N LYS A 74 13.11 -5.49 13.96
CA LYS A 74 13.77 -6.23 15.05
C LYS A 74 15.28 -6.30 14.89
N ILE A 75 15.76 -6.55 13.68
CA ILE A 75 17.19 -6.57 13.39
C ILE A 75 17.81 -5.20 13.71
N LYS A 76 17.14 -4.10 13.33
CA LYS A 76 17.56 -2.73 13.60
C LYS A 76 17.46 -2.28 15.07
N GLN A 77 16.90 -3.09 15.98
CA GLN A 77 17.02 -2.82 17.42
C GLN A 77 18.45 -3.05 17.93
N TRP A 78 19.25 -3.82 17.20
CA TRP A 78 20.66 -4.04 17.52
C TRP A 78 21.48 -2.88 16.98
N LYS A 79 22.15 -2.16 17.90
CA LYS A 79 22.88 -0.91 17.59
C LYS A 79 23.80 -1.03 16.37
N PHE A 80 24.51 -2.15 16.24
CA PHE A 80 25.40 -2.40 15.10
C PHE A 80 24.65 -2.36 13.75
N MET A 81 23.50 -3.04 13.67
CA MET A 81 22.68 -3.12 12.44
C MET A 81 21.85 -1.84 12.17
N ALA A 82 21.74 -0.96 13.16
CA ALA A 82 21.05 0.32 13.02
C ALA A 82 21.95 1.44 12.44
N GLN A 83 23.27 1.21 12.40
CA GLN A 83 24.28 2.21 12.05
C GLN A 83 24.77 2.02 10.62
N ILE A 84 25.49 3.02 10.10
CA ILE A 84 26.23 2.88 8.84
C ILE A 84 27.39 1.92 9.07
N ILE A 85 27.42 0.82 8.31
CA ILE A 85 28.43 -0.23 8.42
C ILE A 85 29.63 0.14 7.54
N GLN A 86 30.83 0.05 8.10
CA GLN A 86 32.07 0.32 7.36
C GLN A 86 32.34 -0.77 6.32
N ASN A 87 32.74 -0.38 5.11
CA ASN A 87 33.02 -1.32 4.01
C ASN A 87 34.08 -2.38 4.36
N SER A 88 35.01 -2.08 5.25
CA SER A 88 36.03 -3.03 5.73
C SER A 88 35.43 -4.27 6.40
N ILE A 89 34.23 -4.13 6.98
CA ILE A 89 33.54 -5.14 7.79
C ILE A 89 32.48 -5.89 6.95
N THR A 90 32.17 -5.43 5.73
CA THR A 90 31.12 -6.01 4.87
C THR A 90 31.28 -7.53 4.65
N ARG A 91 32.52 -8.04 4.58
CA ARG A 91 32.78 -9.49 4.46
C ARG A 91 32.21 -10.34 5.61
N PHE A 92 31.99 -9.74 6.79
CA PHE A 92 31.48 -10.40 7.99
C PHE A 92 29.99 -10.13 8.22
N ILE A 93 29.33 -9.39 7.32
CA ILE A 93 27.96 -8.97 7.54
C ILE A 93 26.97 -10.16 7.55
N SER A 94 27.30 -11.24 6.83
CA SER A 94 26.55 -12.51 6.91
C SER A 94 26.56 -13.04 8.33
N ASP A 95 27.75 -13.24 8.89
CA ASP A 95 27.94 -13.87 10.19
C ASP A 95 27.23 -13.07 11.28
N TYR A 96 27.31 -11.74 11.22
CA TYR A 96 26.59 -10.88 12.16
C TYR A 96 25.08 -10.95 12.00
N LEU A 97 24.58 -11.03 10.77
CA LEU A 97 23.15 -11.19 10.51
C LEU A 97 22.66 -12.53 11.05
N ASP A 98 23.38 -13.63 10.78
CA ASP A 98 23.05 -14.97 11.24
C ASP A 98 23.05 -15.07 12.76
N ILE A 99 24.07 -14.51 13.44
CA ILE A 99 24.13 -14.45 14.90
C ILE A 99 22.94 -13.67 15.47
N ILE A 100 22.66 -12.48 14.94
CA ILE A 100 21.55 -11.65 15.43
C ILE A 100 20.20 -12.33 15.19
N CYS A 101 19.98 -12.89 14.00
CA CYS A 101 18.76 -13.63 13.68
C CYS A 101 18.60 -14.86 14.58
N ALA A 102 19.67 -15.62 14.86
CA ALA A 102 19.64 -16.74 15.79
C ALA A 102 19.27 -16.30 17.22
N LEU A 103 19.83 -15.18 17.70
CA LEU A 103 19.50 -14.62 19.01
C LEU A 103 18.04 -14.14 19.08
N ILE A 104 17.55 -13.46 18.04
CA ILE A 104 16.13 -13.06 17.94
C ILE A 104 15.24 -14.30 17.99
N ASN A 105 15.55 -15.33 17.19
CA ASN A 105 14.76 -16.56 17.14
C ASN A 105 14.78 -17.33 18.45
N LYS A 106 15.88 -17.30 19.20
CA LYS A 106 16.03 -18.02 20.46
C LYS A 106 15.37 -17.32 21.65
N TYR A 107 15.48 -15.99 21.73
CA TYR A 107 15.17 -15.23 22.94
C TYR A 107 14.04 -14.21 22.81
N GLN A 108 13.64 -13.84 21.59
CA GLN A 108 12.57 -12.87 21.38
C GLN A 108 11.29 -13.53 20.86
N CYS A 109 10.18 -12.81 20.95
CA CYS A 109 8.94 -13.22 20.30
C CYS A 109 9.09 -13.13 18.76
N PRO A 110 8.25 -13.83 17.98
CA PRO A 110 8.20 -13.67 16.52
C PRO A 110 7.98 -12.22 16.09
N ALA A 111 8.63 -11.79 14.99
CA ALA A 111 8.50 -10.43 14.46
C ALA A 111 7.07 -10.07 14.05
N VAL A 112 6.38 -11.06 13.50
CA VAL A 112 5.00 -10.96 13.06
C VAL A 112 4.25 -12.10 13.72
N LYS A 113 3.10 -11.78 14.30
CA LYS A 113 2.09 -12.76 14.68
C LYS A 113 0.98 -12.64 13.65
N ASP A 114 0.54 -13.77 13.12
CA ASP A 114 -0.63 -13.78 12.26
C ASP A 114 -1.87 -13.59 13.14
N ILE A 115 -2.37 -12.35 13.19
CA ILE A 115 -3.55 -11.96 13.98
C ILE A 115 -4.76 -11.65 13.09
N GLU A 116 -4.60 -11.73 11.76
CA GLU A 116 -5.61 -11.30 10.78
C GLU A 116 -5.87 -12.38 9.72
N ASP A 117 -5.64 -13.66 10.02
CA ASP A 117 -5.80 -14.77 9.06
C ASP A 117 -5.05 -14.49 7.74
N GLY A 118 -3.77 -14.13 7.87
CA GLY A 118 -2.92 -13.66 6.78
C GLY A 118 -2.84 -14.61 5.58
N ARG A 119 -3.06 -15.91 5.81
CA ARG A 119 -3.19 -16.90 4.73
C ARG A 119 -4.42 -16.65 3.86
N GLU A 120 -5.58 -16.39 4.46
CA GLU A 120 -6.82 -16.09 3.73
C GLU A 120 -6.70 -14.77 2.98
N ILE A 121 -6.16 -13.74 3.65
CA ILE A 121 -5.85 -12.45 3.01
C ILE A 121 -4.94 -12.66 1.78
N ALA A 122 -3.88 -13.45 1.90
CA ALA A 122 -2.96 -13.71 0.80
C ALA A 122 -3.64 -14.45 -0.36
N MET A 123 -4.55 -15.39 -0.08
CA MET A 123 -5.35 -16.08 -1.10
C MET A 123 -6.27 -15.09 -1.83
N ASN A 124 -7.03 -14.28 -1.09
CA ASN A 124 -7.94 -13.28 -1.66
C ASN A 124 -7.18 -12.24 -2.51
N MET A 125 -6.04 -11.75 -2.02
CA MET A 125 -5.18 -10.83 -2.79
C MET A 125 -4.64 -11.46 -4.07
N ARG A 126 -4.33 -12.77 -4.05
CA ARG A 126 -3.86 -13.50 -5.23
C ARG A 126 -4.96 -13.68 -6.26
N GLU A 127 -6.18 -13.99 -5.82
CA GLU A 127 -7.36 -14.08 -6.70
C GLU A 127 -7.69 -12.72 -7.34
N MET A 128 -7.55 -11.64 -6.57
CA MET A 128 -7.80 -10.28 -7.06
C MET A 128 -6.67 -9.70 -7.91
N LEU A 129 -5.53 -10.38 -8.04
CA LEU A 129 -4.35 -9.83 -8.74
C LEU A 129 -4.66 -9.51 -10.20
N THR A 130 -5.47 -10.35 -10.85
CA THR A 130 -5.89 -10.22 -12.25
C THR A 130 -7.24 -9.53 -12.42
N THR A 131 -7.89 -9.12 -11.32
CA THR A 131 -9.21 -8.48 -11.39
C THR A 131 -9.10 -7.05 -11.91
N GLU A 132 -9.80 -6.80 -13.01
CA GLU A 132 -9.88 -5.48 -13.63
C GLU A 132 -10.76 -4.51 -12.83
N ASN A 133 -10.50 -3.21 -13.00
CA ASN A 133 -11.29 -2.17 -12.37
C ASN A 133 -12.44 -1.75 -13.30
N ARG A 134 -13.55 -2.50 -13.22
CA ARG A 134 -14.76 -2.25 -14.02
C ARG A 134 -15.32 -0.83 -13.84
N LEU A 135 -15.19 -0.26 -12.63
CA LEU A 135 -15.61 1.11 -12.38
C LEU A 135 -14.74 2.12 -13.14
N GLN A 136 -13.43 1.91 -13.18
CA GLN A 136 -12.55 2.75 -13.98
C GLN A 136 -12.92 2.69 -15.48
N GLU A 137 -13.17 1.51 -16.02
CA GLU A 137 -13.63 1.35 -17.41
C GLU A 137 -14.95 2.06 -17.67
N ARG A 138 -15.90 1.98 -16.74
CA ARG A 138 -17.16 2.72 -16.82
C ARG A 138 -16.91 4.23 -16.83
N LEU A 139 -16.12 4.75 -15.90
CA LEU A 139 -15.88 6.19 -15.77
C LEU A 139 -15.11 6.77 -16.96
N VAL A 140 -14.17 6.03 -17.57
CA VAL A 140 -13.42 6.48 -18.76
C VAL A 140 -14.37 6.85 -19.91
N LYS A 141 -15.48 6.14 -20.09
CA LYS A 141 -16.51 6.45 -21.10
C LYS A 141 -17.11 7.85 -20.94
N HIS A 142 -17.00 8.43 -19.75
CA HIS A 142 -17.54 9.75 -19.40
C HIS A 142 -16.46 10.83 -19.18
N THR A 143 -15.22 10.60 -19.62
CA THR A 143 -14.13 11.59 -19.47
C THR A 143 -14.00 12.56 -20.66
N GLY A 144 -14.91 12.49 -21.63
CA GLY A 144 -14.94 13.31 -22.85
C GLY A 144 -16.20 14.18 -22.96
N THR A 145 -16.90 14.09 -24.09
CA THR A 145 -18.04 14.98 -24.46
C THR A 145 -19.25 14.88 -23.52
N THR A 146 -19.42 13.74 -22.85
CA THR A 146 -20.49 13.49 -21.85
C THR A 146 -19.88 13.33 -20.46
N SER A 147 -19.42 14.46 -19.89
CA SER A 147 -18.96 14.50 -18.50
C SER A 147 -20.12 14.25 -17.54
N LEU A 148 -19.89 13.42 -16.52
CA LEU A 148 -20.83 13.24 -15.41
C LEU A 148 -20.92 14.52 -14.58
N HIS A 149 -22.13 14.85 -14.12
CA HIS A 149 -22.39 15.96 -13.22
C HIS A 149 -22.45 15.47 -11.79
N TRP A 150 -21.85 16.26 -10.90
CA TRP A 150 -21.68 15.89 -9.50
C TRP A 150 -22.17 17.01 -8.60
N SER A 151 -23.14 16.71 -7.74
CA SER A 151 -23.70 17.64 -6.77
C SER A 151 -23.15 17.34 -5.39
N LYS A 152 -22.87 18.37 -4.59
CA LYS A 152 -22.39 18.20 -3.21
C LYS A 152 -23.57 17.95 -2.28
N HIS A 153 -23.41 17.00 -1.37
CA HIS A 153 -24.38 16.66 -0.35
C HIS A 153 -23.68 16.42 0.98
N ASN A 154 -24.37 16.73 2.08
CA ASN A 154 -23.99 16.23 3.40
C ASN A 154 -24.07 14.69 3.39
N ALA A 155 -22.99 14.01 3.79
CA ALA A 155 -22.99 12.55 3.91
C ALA A 155 -24.02 12.04 4.93
N ALA A 156 -24.41 12.84 5.92
CA ALA A 156 -25.48 12.48 6.85
C ALA A 156 -26.85 12.30 6.17
N ASN A 157 -27.07 13.00 5.04
CA ASN A 157 -28.32 12.97 4.27
C ASN A 157 -28.28 11.96 3.12
N PHE A 158 -27.20 11.20 2.98
CA PHE A 158 -27.00 10.22 1.92
C PHE A 158 -27.02 8.81 2.48
N GLN A 159 -27.84 7.94 1.88
CA GLN A 159 -27.88 6.53 2.24
C GLN A 159 -26.77 5.78 1.52
N PHE A 160 -25.82 5.24 2.29
CA PHE A 160 -24.79 4.34 1.81
C PHE A 160 -24.99 2.96 2.46
N PRO A 161 -24.72 1.85 1.75
CA PRO A 161 -24.89 0.51 2.32
C PRO A 161 -24.14 0.38 3.65
N PRO A 162 -24.78 -0.18 4.70
CA PRO A 162 -24.11 -0.37 5.97
C PRO A 162 -22.94 -1.34 5.80
N LEU A 163 -21.75 -0.90 6.20
CA LEU A 163 -20.55 -1.73 6.23
C LEU A 163 -20.11 -1.88 7.68
N ILE A 164 -20.01 -3.13 8.15
CA ILE A 164 -19.37 -3.42 9.44
C ILE A 164 -17.84 -3.45 9.26
N GLU A 165 -17.12 -3.32 10.37
CA GLU A 165 -15.64 -3.27 10.35
C GLU A 165 -15.01 -4.47 9.65
N GLU A 166 -15.60 -5.66 9.80
CA GLU A 166 -15.16 -6.88 9.11
C GLU A 166 -15.22 -6.71 7.59
N ASN A 167 -16.29 -6.15 7.03
CA ASN A 167 -16.39 -5.92 5.58
C ASN A 167 -15.32 -4.96 5.09
N ILE A 168 -15.04 -3.91 5.88
CA ILE A 168 -14.00 -2.94 5.52
C ILE A 168 -12.63 -3.61 5.59
N ARG A 169 -12.39 -4.46 6.59
CA ARG A 169 -11.13 -5.20 6.75
C ARG A 169 -10.86 -6.12 5.57
N ASP A 170 -11.90 -6.79 5.08
CA ASP A 170 -11.81 -7.66 3.91
C ASP A 170 -11.51 -6.84 2.65
N LEU A 171 -12.18 -5.70 2.47
CA LEU A 171 -11.93 -4.75 1.36
C LEU A 171 -10.50 -4.17 1.40
N THR A 172 -9.95 -3.91 2.58
CA THR A 172 -8.62 -3.32 2.73
C THR A 172 -7.51 -4.33 2.95
N PHE A 173 -7.83 -5.62 3.00
CA PHE A 173 -6.91 -6.71 3.30
C PHE A 173 -6.16 -6.50 4.63
N GLY A 174 -6.89 -6.12 5.69
CA GLY A 174 -6.36 -5.93 7.05
C GLY A 174 -6.69 -4.57 7.68
N SER A 175 -6.31 -4.40 8.94
CA SER A 175 -6.72 -3.26 9.79
C SER A 175 -5.87 -1.99 9.62
N TYR A 176 -4.72 -2.05 8.94
CA TYR A 176 -3.80 -0.92 8.85
C TYR A 176 -4.46 0.31 8.20
N GLN A 177 -5.12 0.12 7.06
CA GLN A 177 -5.81 1.18 6.34
C GLN A 177 -6.97 1.76 7.16
N ILE A 178 -7.68 0.92 7.92
CA ILE A 178 -8.76 1.33 8.82
C ILE A 178 -8.22 2.24 9.93
N ARG A 179 -7.11 1.85 10.55
CA ARG A 179 -6.42 2.70 11.55
C ARG A 179 -6.01 4.04 10.97
N MET A 180 -5.55 4.06 9.71
CA MET A 180 -5.19 5.30 9.03
C MET A 180 -6.40 6.17 8.68
N ALA A 181 -7.56 5.57 8.39
CA ALA A 181 -8.77 6.29 8.01
C ALA A 181 -9.21 7.31 9.05
N LYS A 182 -9.07 7.01 10.35
CA LYS A 182 -9.40 7.93 11.46
C LYS A 182 -8.74 9.30 11.29
N SER A 183 -7.45 9.31 10.97
CA SER A 183 -6.73 10.57 10.80
C SER A 183 -7.13 11.31 9.51
N TYR A 184 -7.66 10.63 8.48
CA TYR A 184 -8.16 11.28 7.25
C TYR A 184 -9.51 11.96 7.54
N ILE A 185 -10.35 11.30 8.33
CA ILE A 185 -11.63 11.84 8.82
C ILE A 185 -11.38 13.10 9.66
N ILE A 186 -10.45 13.06 10.63
CA ILE A 186 -10.11 14.22 11.45
C ILE A 186 -9.62 15.39 10.60
N GLU A 187 -8.75 15.13 9.62
CA GLU A 187 -8.24 16.17 8.72
C GLU A 187 -9.36 16.79 7.87
N HIS A 188 -10.36 16.01 7.48
CA HIS A 188 -11.54 16.52 6.77
C HIS A 188 -12.40 17.42 7.65
N ILE A 189 -12.68 16.97 8.86
CA ILE A 189 -13.50 17.72 9.82
C ILE A 189 -12.81 19.06 10.18
N ARG A 190 -11.50 19.07 10.39
CA ARG A 190 -10.75 20.31 10.68
C ARG A 190 -10.78 21.32 9.54
N GLN A 191 -10.82 20.86 8.28
CA GLN A 191 -10.94 21.75 7.12
C GLN A 191 -12.35 22.34 7.02
N SER A 192 -13.39 21.64 7.48
CA SER A 192 -14.74 22.20 7.57
C SER A 192 -14.89 23.17 8.74
N GLU A 193 -14.21 22.96 9.88
CA GLU A 193 -14.28 23.87 11.05
C GLU A 193 -13.80 25.30 10.75
N THR A 194 -12.90 25.50 9.78
CA THR A 194 -12.47 26.86 9.35
C THR A 194 -13.49 27.60 8.47
N ASN A 195 -14.55 26.92 8.00
CA ASN A 195 -15.69 27.52 7.31
C ASN A 195 -16.91 27.38 8.23
N GLU A 196 -17.26 28.45 8.95
CA GLU A 196 -18.20 28.45 10.09
C GLU A 196 -19.63 27.94 9.83
N GLU A 197 -19.99 27.50 8.62
CA GLU A 197 -21.37 27.13 8.28
C GLU A 197 -21.70 25.63 8.31
N GLU A 198 -20.77 24.67 8.20
CA GLU A 198 -21.18 23.25 8.09
C GLU A 198 -20.17 22.27 8.70
N MET A 199 -20.51 21.65 9.85
CA MET A 199 -19.90 20.40 10.31
C MET A 199 -20.38 19.24 9.43
N GLU A 200 -20.04 19.24 8.14
CA GLU A 200 -20.59 18.28 7.19
C GLU A 200 -19.48 17.57 6.42
N PHE A 201 -19.42 16.25 6.59
CA PHE A 201 -18.59 15.41 5.72
C PHE A 201 -19.23 15.44 4.33
N LEU A 202 -18.67 16.22 3.41
CA LEU A 202 -19.25 16.39 2.08
C LEU A 202 -18.91 15.21 1.16
N VAL A 203 -19.92 14.70 0.48
CA VAL A 203 -19.80 13.74 -0.62
C VAL A 203 -20.37 14.35 -1.89
N GLU A 204 -19.88 13.90 -3.03
CA GLU A 204 -20.36 14.29 -4.35
C GLU A 204 -21.15 13.11 -4.95
N LEU A 205 -22.44 13.33 -5.22
CA LEU A 205 -23.34 12.33 -5.84
C LEU A 205 -23.46 12.59 -7.34
N CYS A 206 -23.48 11.53 -8.14
CA CYS A 206 -23.64 11.64 -9.58
C CYS A 206 -25.11 11.85 -9.94
N ASN A 207 -25.41 12.90 -10.70
CA ASN A 207 -26.78 13.25 -11.06
C ASN A 207 -27.41 12.22 -12.02
N GLU A 208 -26.58 11.59 -12.86
CA GLU A 208 -26.99 10.61 -13.86
C GLU A 208 -27.02 9.17 -13.33
N HIS A 209 -26.33 8.90 -12.22
CA HIS A 209 -26.11 7.56 -11.69
C HIS A 209 -26.22 7.52 -10.16
N ASN A 210 -27.33 6.98 -9.66
CA ASN A 210 -27.59 6.87 -8.22
C ASN A 210 -26.71 5.82 -7.50
N ASP A 211 -25.96 5.01 -8.24
CA ASP A 211 -25.05 3.98 -7.70
C ASP A 211 -23.61 4.49 -7.55
N LEU A 212 -23.37 5.78 -7.81
CA LEU A 212 -22.05 6.40 -7.75
C LEU A 212 -21.99 7.51 -6.71
N VAL A 213 -21.00 7.40 -5.83
CA VAL A 213 -20.61 8.45 -4.89
C VAL A 213 -19.11 8.68 -4.99
N ARG A 214 -18.67 9.93 -4.82
CA ARG A 214 -17.24 10.22 -4.69
C ARG A 214 -16.96 11.17 -3.54
N SER A 215 -15.78 11.06 -2.98
CA SER A 215 -15.27 11.96 -1.95
C SER A 215 -13.93 12.54 -2.37
N ARG A 216 -13.68 13.78 -1.97
CA ARG A 216 -12.47 14.52 -2.29
C ARG A 216 -11.68 14.76 -1.01
N PHE A 217 -10.44 14.29 -0.96
CA PHE A 217 -9.62 14.34 0.24
C PHE A 217 -8.23 14.91 0.02
N GLN A 218 -7.74 15.67 1.00
CA GLN A 218 -6.39 16.21 1.00
C GLN A 218 -5.34 15.11 1.14
N SER A 219 -4.22 15.25 0.42
CA SER A 219 -3.05 14.40 0.60
C SER A 219 -2.31 14.76 1.87
N ARG A 220 -1.99 13.76 2.69
CA ARG A 220 -1.15 13.93 3.88
C ARG A 220 0.30 14.25 3.59
N HIS A 221 0.76 13.93 2.40
CA HIS A 221 2.15 14.14 1.99
C HIS A 221 2.33 15.47 1.26
N SER A 222 1.24 16.20 0.98
CA SER A 222 1.31 17.48 0.30
C SER A 222 0.02 18.28 0.49
N ASN A 223 0.14 19.48 1.09
CA ASN A 223 -0.98 20.41 1.29
C ASN A 223 -1.60 20.91 -0.02
N ASN A 224 -0.89 20.84 -1.15
CA ASN A 224 -1.40 21.32 -2.44
C ASN A 224 -2.11 20.23 -3.26
N LYS A 225 -2.10 18.97 -2.81
CA LYS A 225 -2.62 17.84 -3.60
C LYS A 225 -3.90 17.29 -3.02
N LYS A 226 -4.98 17.35 -3.80
CA LYS A 226 -6.26 16.69 -3.48
C LYS A 226 -6.43 15.43 -4.32
N HIS A 227 -7.01 14.40 -3.71
CA HIS A 227 -7.37 13.14 -4.32
C HIS A 227 -8.88 13.04 -4.44
N ILE A 228 -9.37 12.33 -5.46
CA ILE A 228 -10.77 11.98 -5.61
C ILE A 228 -10.85 10.46 -5.58
N SER A 229 -11.71 9.92 -4.72
CA SER A 229 -12.07 8.50 -4.73
C SER A 229 -13.53 8.37 -5.10
N THR A 230 -13.81 7.60 -6.15
CA THR A 230 -15.17 7.28 -6.60
C THR A 230 -15.46 5.83 -6.24
N VAL A 231 -16.64 5.59 -5.69
CA VAL A 231 -17.13 4.29 -5.26
C VAL A 231 -18.43 4.02 -6.00
N GLN A 232 -18.53 2.80 -6.53
CA GLN A 232 -19.78 2.23 -7.01
C GLN A 232 -20.31 1.29 -5.94
N PHE A 233 -21.60 1.37 -5.63
CA PHE A 233 -22.22 0.57 -4.60
C PHE A 233 -23.62 0.10 -5.04
N ASP A 234 -24.08 -1.00 -4.47
CA ASP A 234 -25.41 -1.54 -4.78
C ASP A 234 -26.47 -0.85 -3.92
N ASN A 235 -27.47 -0.25 -4.56
CA ASN A 235 -28.62 0.40 -3.90
C ASN A 235 -29.65 -0.59 -3.30
N HIS A 236 -29.39 -1.90 -3.42
CA HIS A 236 -30.32 -2.96 -3.04
C HIS A 236 -29.69 -3.91 -2.02
N LYS A 237 -29.60 -3.48 -0.76
CA LYS A 237 -29.64 -4.33 0.42
C LYS A 237 -30.32 -3.58 1.57
#